data_AF-X0XQY3-F1
#
_entry.id   AF-X0XQY3-F1
#
_cell.length_a   1.000
_cell.length_b   1.000
_cell.length_c   1.000
_cell.angle_alpha   90.00
_cell.angle_beta   90.00
_cell.angle_gamma   90.00
#
_symmetry.space_group_name_H-M   'P 1'
#
loop_
_entity.id
_entity.type
_entity.pdbx_description
1 polymer ?
#
loop_
_entity_poly.entity_id
_entity_poly.type
_entity_poly.pdbx_seq_one_letter_code
_entity_poly.pdbx_strand_id
1 'polypeptide(L)'
;MEEALRTIRSWASHGTLRQFRTEISGKVAADGYRVQLQGDTLTVYRIRKEGGFLGIGARKIEESVLVVIGEGAGMRIPQESADEEFVRLLAS
;
A
#
# COMPACT_ATOMS: atom_id res chain seq x y z
N MET A 1 6.91 -3.33 13.87
CA MET A 1 5.68 -2.79 13.26
C MET A 1 5.33 -1.36 13.67
N GLU A 2 5.08 -1.08 14.96
CA GLU A 2 4.43 0.18 15.38
C GLU A 2 5.20 1.47 15.00
N GLU A 3 6.54 1.44 15.13
CA GLU A 3 7.40 2.55 14.72
C GLU A 3 7.33 2.84 13.23
N ALA A 4 7.36 1.81 12.38
CA ALA A 4 7.22 1.97 10.94
C ALA A 4 5.85 2.53 10.55
N LEU A 5 4.77 2.07 11.19
CA LEU A 5 3.44 2.68 11.02
C LEU A 5 3.41 4.14 11.48
N ARG A 6 4.12 4.50 12.55
CA ARG A 6 4.25 5.90 13.00
C ARG A 6 4.97 6.75 11.97
N THR A 7 6.05 6.25 11.37
CA THR A 7 6.76 6.92 10.26
C THR A 7 5.83 7.15 9.08
N ILE A 8 5.08 6.13 8.65
CA ILE A 8 4.14 6.26 7.53
C ILE A 8 3.00 7.23 7.87
N ARG A 9 2.46 7.21 9.10
CA ARG A 9 1.45 8.18 9.55
C ARG A 9 1.97 9.61 9.55
N SER A 10 3.18 9.81 10.06
CA SER A 10 3.86 11.11 10.05
C SER A 10 4.00 11.60 8.61
N TRP A 11 4.52 10.75 7.73
CA TRP A 11 4.65 11.06 6.30
C TRP A 11 3.30 11.42 5.66
N ALA A 12 2.28 10.58 5.83
CA ALA A 12 0.93 10.81 5.32
C ALA A 12 0.31 12.12 5.82
N SER A 13 0.62 12.55 7.05
CA SER A 13 0.07 13.78 7.65
C SER A 13 0.58 15.08 7.00
N HIS A 14 1.65 15.04 6.22
CA HIS A 14 2.21 16.23 5.56
C HIS A 14 1.46 16.63 4.29
N GLY A 15 0.45 15.87 3.85
CA GLY A 15 -0.24 16.13 2.59
C GLY A 15 -1.64 15.53 2.49
N THR A 16 -2.20 15.64 1.30
CA THR A 16 -3.51 15.06 0.95
C THR A 16 -3.37 13.58 0.58
N LEU A 17 -4.48 12.83 0.65
CA LEU A 17 -4.49 11.41 0.28
C LEU A 17 -4.04 11.18 -1.17
N ARG A 18 -4.30 12.15 -2.06
CA ARG A 18 -3.85 12.14 -3.46
C ARG A 18 -2.34 12.35 -3.61
N GLN A 19 -1.74 13.24 -2.80
CA GLN A 19 -0.29 13.42 -2.76
C GLN A 19 0.37 12.15 -2.24
N PHE A 20 -0.09 11.65 -1.09
CA PHE A 20 0.39 10.42 -0.50
C PHE A 20 0.29 9.22 -1.46
N ARG A 21 -0.82 9.10 -2.21
CA ARG A 21 -0.96 8.12 -3.30
C ARG A 21 0.15 8.24 -4.34
N THR A 22 0.41 9.45 -4.82
CA THR A 22 1.41 9.71 -5.87
C THR A 22 2.79 9.29 -5.39
N GLU A 23 3.13 9.64 -4.15
CA GLU A 23 4.45 9.36 -3.58
C GLU A 23 4.65 7.87 -3.31
N ILE A 24 3.67 7.17 -2.71
CA ILE A 24 3.73 5.71 -2.56
C ILE A 24 3.85 5.06 -3.93
N SER A 25 3.02 5.45 -4.90
CA SER A 25 3.04 4.85 -6.24
C SER A 25 4.42 4.95 -6.88
N GLY A 26 5.12 6.08 -6.70
CA GLY A 26 6.49 6.24 -7.16
C GLY A 26 7.48 5.34 -6.43
N LYS A 27 7.34 5.22 -5.10
CA LYS A 27 8.24 4.39 -4.28
C LYS A 27 8.11 2.89 -4.56
N VAL A 28 6.91 2.41 -4.86
CA VAL A 28 6.63 0.96 -5.00
C VAL A 28 6.46 0.51 -6.46
N ALA A 29 6.63 1.40 -7.44
CA ALA A 29 6.40 1.13 -8.86
C ALA A 29 7.25 -0.04 -9.39
N ALA A 30 8.47 -0.20 -8.90
CA ALA A 30 9.40 -1.24 -9.35
C ALA A 30 9.19 -2.60 -8.65
N ASP A 31 8.47 -2.63 -7.52
CA ASP A 31 8.50 -3.77 -6.59
C ASP A 31 7.26 -4.68 -6.69
N GLY A 32 6.53 -4.60 -7.80
CA GLY A 32 5.35 -5.45 -8.03
C GLY A 32 4.15 -5.09 -7.17
N TYR A 33 4.05 -3.84 -6.73
CA TYR A 33 2.87 -3.34 -6.01
C TYR A 33 1.99 -2.49 -6.92
N ARG A 34 0.70 -2.45 -6.59
CA ARG A 34 -0.29 -1.61 -7.23
C ARG A 34 -0.97 -0.74 -6.17
N VAL A 35 -1.00 0.57 -6.41
CA VAL A 35 -1.71 1.51 -5.56
C VAL A 35 -3.05 1.88 -6.22
N GLN A 36 -4.13 1.72 -5.50
CA GLN A 36 -5.48 2.09 -5.93
C GLN A 36 -6.07 3.10 -4.95
N LEU A 37 -6.73 4.12 -5.49
CA LEU A 37 -7.48 5.11 -4.72
C LEU A 37 -8.94 5.04 -5.16
N GLN A 38 -9.85 4.76 -4.22
CA GLN A 38 -11.28 4.71 -4.44
C GLN A 38 -11.97 5.60 -3.39
N GLY A 39 -12.50 6.75 -3.83
CA GLY A 39 -13.00 7.77 -2.92
C GLY A 39 -11.91 8.21 -1.94
N ASP A 40 -12.18 8.06 -0.65
CA ASP A 40 -11.27 8.37 0.45
C ASP A 40 -10.47 7.14 0.93
N THR A 41 -10.49 6.03 0.20
CA THR A 41 -9.72 4.83 0.57
C THR A 41 -8.61 4.58 -0.43
N LEU A 42 -7.37 4.59 0.06
CA LEU A 42 -6.20 4.12 -0.66
C LEU A 42 -5.89 2.69 -0.23
N THR A 43 -5.72 1.80 -1.19
CA THR A 43 -5.29 0.41 -0.95
C THR A 43 -4.05 0.12 -1.77
N VAL A 44 -3.05 -0.46 -1.12
CA VAL A 44 -1.86 -1.00 -1.78
C VAL A 44 -2.00 -2.51 -1.86
N TYR A 45 -1.85 -3.03 -3.07
CA TYR A 45 -1.88 -4.45 -3.36
C TYR A 45 -0.49 -4.93 -3.75
N ARG A 46 -0.06 -6.06 -3.18
CA ARG A 46 1.05 -6.85 -3.70
C ARG A 46 0.53 -7.73 -4.83
N ILE A 47 1.19 -7.65 -5.98
CA ILE A 47 0.83 -8.44 -7.17
C ILE A 47 1.74 -9.65 -7.25
N ARG A 48 1.16 -10.84 -7.12
CA ARG A 48 1.87 -12.12 -7.32
C ARG A 48 1.27 -12.89 -8.49
N LYS A 49 2.11 -13.64 -9.19
CA LYS A 49 1.67 -14.62 -10.18
C LYS A 49 1.81 -16.00 -9.53
N GLU A 50 0.69 -16.71 -9.40
CA GLU A 50 0.70 -18.07 -8.88
C GLU A 50 0.27 -19.06 -9.95
N GLY A 51 0.92 -20.22 -9.95
CA GLY A 51 0.66 -21.31 -10.88
C GLY A 51 1.24 -21.10 -12.28
N GLY A 52 1.15 -22.17 -13.07
CA GLY A 52 1.56 -22.22 -14.47
C GLY A 52 2.92 -22.87 -14.68
N PHE A 53 2.94 -23.94 -15.49
CA PHE A 53 4.15 -24.47 -16.11
C PHE A 53 4.25 -23.81 -17.50
N LEU A 54 5.39 -23.20 -17.83
CA LEU A 54 5.61 -22.51 -19.12
C LEU A 54 4.58 -21.42 -19.49
N GLY A 55 4.01 -20.72 -18.51
CA GLY A 55 3.13 -19.56 -18.74
C GLY A 55 1.67 -19.89 -19.06
N ILE A 56 1.29 -21.18 -19.11
CA ILE A 56 -0.10 -21.60 -19.29
C ILE A 56 -0.78 -21.72 -17.92
N GLY A 57 -1.85 -20.96 -17.70
CA GLY A 57 -2.66 -21.04 -16.48
C GLY A 57 -2.17 -20.20 -15.29
N ALA A 58 -1.21 -19.30 -15.49
CA ALA A 58 -0.76 -18.39 -14.42
C ALA A 58 -1.89 -17.43 -14.02
N ARG A 59 -2.23 -17.41 -12.72
CA ARG A 59 -3.24 -16.51 -12.15
C ARG A 59 -2.57 -15.33 -11.48
N LYS A 60 -3.06 -14.13 -11.76
CA LYS A 60 -2.68 -12.93 -11.03
C LYS A 60 -3.45 -12.90 -9.71
N ILE A 61 -2.73 -12.82 -8.60
CA ILE A 61 -3.27 -12.62 -7.25
C ILE A 61 -2.91 -11.21 -6.79
N GLU A 62 -3.91 -10.51 -6.29
CA GLU A 62 -3.76 -9.17 -5.70
C GLU A 62 -4.06 -9.30 -4.20
N GLU A 63 -3.03 -9.11 -3.36
CA GLU A 63 -3.13 -9.21 -1.90
C GLU A 63 -3.02 -7.81 -1.29
N SER A 64 -4.00 -7.41 -0.48
CA SER A 64 -3.96 -6.09 0.19
C SER A 64 -2.89 -6.09 1.28
N VAL A 65 -1.94 -5.17 1.20
CA VAL A 65 -0.81 -5.05 2.14
C VAL A 65 -0.82 -3.75 2.93
N LEU A 66 -1.61 -2.75 2.52
CA LEU A 66 -1.84 -1.53 3.28
C LEU A 66 -3.16 -0.89 2.86
N VAL A 67 -3.97 -0.47 3.83
CA VAL A 67 -5.13 0.39 3.60
C VAL A 67 -4.94 1.71 4.34
N VAL A 68 -5.25 2.82 3.67
CA VAL A 68 -5.25 4.16 4.25
C VAL A 68 -6.58 4.83 3.94
N ILE A 69 -7.24 5.34 4.97
CA ILE A 69 -8.57 5.94 4.90
C ILE A 69 -8.43 7.43 5.20
N GLY A 70 -8.90 8.29 4.30
CA GLY A 70 -9.04 9.72 4.55
C GLY A 70 -10.19 9.97 5.54
N GLU A 71 -9.92 10.70 6.60
CA GLU A 71 -10.88 11.09 7.63
C GLU A 71 -10.87 12.61 7.78
N GLY A 72 -11.71 13.30 7.02
CA GLY A 72 -11.76 14.77 7.01
C GLY A 72 -10.43 15.39 6.58
N ALA A 73 -9.75 16.06 7.50
CA ALA A 73 -8.42 16.65 7.28
C ALA A 73 -7.26 15.68 7.57
N GLY A 74 -7.54 14.48 8.08
CA GLY A 74 -6.55 13.49 8.49
C GLY A 74 -6.59 12.21 7.66
N MET A 75 -5.70 11.28 8.00
CA MET A 75 -5.68 9.93 7.46
C MET A 75 -5.53 8.91 8.58
N ARG A 76 -6.20 7.77 8.44
CA ARG A 76 -6.12 6.63 9.33
C ARG A 76 -5.56 5.42 8.60
N ILE A 77 -4.66 4.70 9.27
CA ILE A 77 -4.12 3.42 8.79
C ILE A 77 -4.63 2.34 9.77
N PRO A 78 -5.60 1.49 9.39
CA PRO A 78 -6.03 0.38 10.22
C PRO A 78 -4.88 -0.62 10.37
N GLN A 79 -4.42 -0.87 11.59
CA GLN A 79 -3.24 -1.70 11.85
C GLN A 79 -3.45 -3.15 11.39
N GLU A 80 -4.68 -3.65 11.47
CA GLU A 80 -5.12 -4.96 11.01
C GLU A 80 -5.02 -5.14 9.49
N SER A 81 -4.95 -4.03 8.73
CA SER A 81 -4.85 -4.05 7.27
C SER A 81 -3.41 -3.91 6.75
N ALA A 82 -2.44 -3.80 7.67
CA ALA A 82 -1.07 -3.45 7.35
C ALA A 82 -0.14 -4.66 7.49
N ASP A 83 0.40 -5.10 6.35
CA ASP A 83 1.41 -6.16 6.29
C ASP A 83 2.76 -5.66 6.82
N GLU A 84 3.43 -6.47 7.66
CA GLU A 84 4.63 -6.02 8.35
C GLU A 84 5.83 -5.80 7.43
N GLU A 85 6.00 -6.71 6.48
CA GLU A 85 7.09 -6.64 5.52
C GLU A 85 6.94 -5.40 4.65
N PHE A 86 5.73 -5.17 4.12
CA PHE A 86 5.43 -4.00 3.32
C PHE A 86 5.59 -2.68 4.11
N VAL A 87 5.11 -2.64 5.35
CA VAL A 87 5.23 -1.44 6.20
C VAL A 87 6.69 -1.09 6.47
N ARG A 88 7.54 -2.10 6.72
CA ARG A 88 8.99 -1.87 6.92
C ARG A 88 9.67 -1.37 5.64
N LEU A 89 9.33 -1.96 4.49
CA LEU A 89 9.80 -1.51 3.18
C LEU A 89 9.40 -0.06 2.90
N LEU A 90 8.16 0.30 3.23
CA LEU A 90 7.66 1.64 2.95
C LEU A 90 8.28 2.70 3.88
N ALA A 91 8.58 2.33 5.12
CA ALA A 91 9.15 3.21 6.13
C ALA A 91 10.68 3.37 6.08
N SER A 92 11.39 2.58 5.26
CA SER A 92 12.84 2.72 5.04
C SER A 92 13.19 3.89 4.13
#